data_AF-A0A511T025-F1
#
_entry.id   AF-A0A511T025-F1
#
_cell.length_a   1.000
_cell.length_b   1.000
_cell.length_c   1.000
_cell.angle_alpha   90.00
_cell.angle_beta   90.00
_cell.angle_gamma   90.00
#
_symmetry.space_group_name_H-M   'P 1'
#
loop_
_entity.id
_entity.type
_entity.pdbx_description
1 polymer ?
#
loop_
_entity_poly.entity_id
_entity_poly.type
_entity_poly.pdbx_seq_one_letter_code
_entity_poly.pdbx_strand_id
1 'polypeptide(L)'
;MGPMLLSRRIRVLVFCVVSALTSACGVDEDEIVRVREGESLADAEYCGSFGCEQIYEFCAEVFLEFGRSPPICVTEDVCDRLECANTNRRCAIFDGFPGQVKCID
;
A
#
# COMPACT_ATOMS: atom_id res chain seq x y z
N MET A 1 33.89 -42.59 4.05
CA MET A 1 33.23 -41.42 3.43
C MET A 1 31.73 -41.71 3.38
N GLY A 2 30.81 -41.13 4.15
CA GLY A 2 30.64 -39.76 4.61
C GLY A 2 29.25 -39.32 4.12
N PRO A 3 28.15 -39.52 4.89
CA PRO A 3 26.80 -39.11 4.51
C PRO A 3 26.68 -37.59 4.69
N MET A 4 27.36 -36.81 3.84
CA MET A 4 27.46 -35.35 3.99
C MET A 4 26.78 -34.56 2.86
N LEU A 5 26.37 -35.21 1.77
CA LEU A 5 25.84 -34.52 0.59
C LEU A 5 24.34 -34.19 0.66
N LEU A 6 23.55 -34.95 1.43
CA LEU A 6 22.10 -34.71 1.54
C LEU A 6 21.76 -33.55 2.48
N SER A 7 22.55 -33.35 3.54
CA SER A 7 22.32 -32.33 4.57
C SER A 7 22.59 -30.89 4.08
N ARG A 8 23.47 -30.71 3.09
CA ARG A 8 23.81 -29.39 2.54
C ARG A 8 22.71 -28.81 1.66
N ARG A 9 21.98 -29.64 0.91
CA ARG A 9 20.92 -29.20 -0.01
C ARG A 9 19.65 -28.76 0.73
N ILE A 10 19.34 -29.41 1.84
CA ILE A 10 18.17 -29.08 2.67
C ILE A 10 18.37 -27.73 3.38
N ARG A 11 19.58 -27.45 3.89
CA ARG A 11 19.89 -26.18 4.57
C ARG A 11 19.79 -24.95 3.66
N VAL A 12 20.11 -25.10 2.36
CA VAL A 12 20.00 -23.99 1.39
C VAL A 12 18.54 -23.70 1.04
N LEU A 13 17.70 -24.73 0.91
CA LEU A 13 16.27 -24.56 0.62
C LEU A 13 15.53 -23.88 1.78
N VAL A 14 15.86 -24.22 3.04
CA VAL A 14 15.25 -23.59 4.22
C VAL A 14 15.56 -22.09 4.30
N PHE A 15 16.78 -21.67 3.91
CA PHE A 15 17.14 -20.25 3.94
C PHE A 15 16.35 -19.40 2.94
N CYS A 16 16.00 -19.93 1.75
CA CYS A 16 15.24 -19.17 0.76
C CYS A 16 13.78 -18.92 1.16
N VAL A 17 13.16 -19.82 1.93
CA VAL A 17 11.75 -19.69 2.32
C VAL A 17 11.58 -18.65 3.44
N VAL A 18 12.55 -18.53 4.35
CA VAL A 18 12.50 -17.55 5.46
C VAL A 18 12.66 -16.12 4.94
N SER A 19 13.49 -15.89 3.92
CA SER A 19 13.68 -14.57 3.32
C SER A 19 12.45 -14.02 2.59
N ALA A 20 11.56 -14.90 2.12
CA ALA A 20 10.35 -14.51 1.40
C ALA A 20 9.20 -14.10 2.36
N LEU A 21 9.27 -14.47 3.64
CA LEU A 21 8.27 -14.14 4.65
C LEU A 21 8.51 -12.77 5.30
N THR A 22 9.74 -12.25 5.27
CA THR A 22 10.07 -10.91 5.80
C THR A 22 9.90 -9.80 4.77
N SER A 23 9.61 -10.13 3.51
CA SER A 23 9.32 -9.18 2.44
C SER A 23 7.83 -9.16 2.07
N ALA A 24 6.95 -9.52 3.00
CA ALA A 24 5.57 -9.06 2.90
C ALA A 24 5.64 -7.53 2.97
N CYS A 25 5.62 -6.87 1.80
CA CYS A 25 5.53 -5.42 1.63
C CYS A 25 4.17 -4.93 2.13
N GLY A 26 3.93 -5.11 3.43
CA GLY A 26 2.83 -4.48 4.13
C GLY A 26 3.07 -2.98 4.18
N VAL A 27 1.99 -2.24 4.16
CA VAL A 27 2.01 -0.83 4.57
C VAL A 27 2.25 -0.81 6.08
N ASP A 28 3.08 0.11 6.55
CA ASP A 28 3.29 0.33 7.98
C ASP A 28 1.95 0.68 8.66
N GLU A 29 1.63 0.06 9.80
CA GLU A 29 0.30 0.19 10.44
C GLU A 29 -0.10 1.66 10.70
N ASP A 30 0.94 2.47 10.89
CA ASP A 30 0.90 3.85 11.27
C ASP A 30 0.71 4.76 10.01
N GLU A 31 0.91 4.22 8.81
CA GLU A 31 0.62 4.88 7.52
C GLU A 31 -0.78 4.55 6.97
N ILE A 32 -1.52 3.65 7.60
CA ILE A 32 -2.79 3.13 7.08
C ILE A 32 -3.94 4.13 7.22
N VAL A 33 -4.64 4.36 6.11
CA VAL A 33 -5.96 5.00 6.04
C VAL A 33 -7.08 3.97 5.91
N ARG A 34 -8.26 4.34 6.40
CA ARG A 34 -9.54 3.62 6.27
C ARG A 34 -10.56 4.54 5.62
N VAL A 35 -11.49 3.95 4.87
CA VAL A 35 -12.65 4.66 4.35
C VAL A 35 -13.61 4.91 5.52
N ARG A 36 -14.05 6.16 5.68
CA ARG A 36 -15.01 6.53 6.73
C ARG A 36 -16.35 5.82 6.52
N GLU A 37 -17.09 5.66 7.60
CA GLU A 37 -18.42 5.06 7.54
C GLU A 37 -19.34 5.84 6.58
N GLY A 38 -19.90 5.16 5.57
CA GLY A 38 -20.77 5.74 4.55
C GLY A 38 -20.04 6.26 3.30
N GLU A 39 -18.71 6.35 3.33
CA GLU A 39 -17.88 6.71 2.18
C GLU A 39 -17.46 5.47 1.36
N SER A 40 -16.90 5.70 0.18
CA SER A 40 -16.42 4.65 -0.72
C SER A 40 -15.23 5.13 -1.54
N LEU A 41 -14.43 4.22 -2.05
CA LEU A 41 -13.46 4.49 -3.14
C LEU A 41 -13.76 3.62 -4.36
N ALA A 42 -14.92 2.96 -4.41
CA ALA A 42 -15.28 2.03 -5.48
C ALA A 42 -15.55 2.73 -6.82
N ASP A 43 -15.84 4.03 -6.78
CA ASP A 43 -16.00 4.92 -7.92
C ASP A 43 -14.67 5.43 -8.48
N ALA A 44 -13.55 5.25 -7.75
CA ALA A 44 -12.25 5.71 -8.20
C ALA A 44 -11.72 4.82 -9.32
N GLU A 45 -11.54 5.41 -10.51
CA GLU A 45 -11.01 4.71 -11.67
C GLU A 45 -9.50 4.48 -11.58
N TYR A 46 -9.04 3.41 -12.22
CA TYR A 46 -7.62 3.15 -12.35
C TYR A 46 -6.98 4.17 -13.30
N CYS A 47 -5.99 4.91 -12.80
CA CYS A 47 -5.33 6.00 -13.50
C CYS A 47 -4.55 5.54 -14.76
N GLY A 48 -4.08 4.28 -14.80
CA GLY A 48 -3.37 3.74 -15.97
C GLY A 48 -2.16 4.58 -16.41
N SER A 49 -1.83 4.51 -17.70
CA SER A 49 -0.68 5.24 -18.27
C SER A 49 -1.02 6.66 -18.71
N PHE A 50 -2.30 7.01 -18.82
CA PHE A 50 -2.76 8.29 -19.37
C PHE A 50 -3.17 9.30 -18.29
N GLY A 51 -3.22 8.89 -17.01
CA GLY A 51 -3.67 9.74 -15.93
C GLY A 51 -5.20 9.71 -15.78
N CYS A 52 -5.71 10.69 -15.04
CA CYS A 52 -7.13 10.83 -14.76
C CYS A 52 -7.84 11.67 -15.82
N GLU A 53 -9.11 11.35 -16.10
CA GLU A 53 -9.89 12.08 -17.10
C GLU A 53 -10.34 13.45 -16.58
N GLN A 54 -10.61 13.58 -15.28
CA GLN A 54 -11.10 14.82 -14.69
C GLN A 54 -9.94 15.74 -14.28
N ILE A 55 -10.12 17.05 -14.51
CA ILE A 55 -9.10 18.07 -14.27
C ILE A 55 -8.72 18.27 -12.79
N TYR A 56 -9.58 17.86 -11.87
CA TYR A 56 -9.43 18.01 -10.42
C TYR A 56 -9.02 16.70 -9.74
N GLU A 57 -8.80 15.64 -10.53
CA GLU A 57 -8.31 14.37 -10.06
C GLU A 57 -6.81 14.25 -10.29
N PHE A 58 -6.15 13.49 -9.43
CA PHE A 58 -4.77 13.11 -9.59
C PHE A 58 -4.60 11.62 -9.29
N CYS A 59 -3.50 11.10 -9.81
CA CYS A 59 -3.16 9.69 -9.73
C CYS A 59 -2.46 9.40 -8.40
N ALA A 60 -3.04 8.57 -7.53
CA ALA A 60 -2.43 8.26 -6.24
C ALA A 60 -2.63 6.81 -5.80
N GLU A 61 -1.65 6.32 -5.03
CA GLU A 61 -1.76 5.09 -4.25
C GLU A 61 -2.32 5.40 -2.86
N VAL A 62 -3.35 4.67 -2.45
CA VAL A 62 -3.98 4.78 -1.12
C VAL A 62 -3.47 3.66 -0.23
N PHE A 63 -3.01 4.01 0.96
CA PHE A 63 -2.34 3.11 1.90
C PHE A 63 -3.38 2.43 2.80
N LEU A 64 -3.96 1.32 2.34
CA LEU A 64 -5.07 0.63 3.00
C LEU A 64 -4.57 -0.51 3.91
N GLU A 65 -5.48 -1.05 4.74
CA GLU A 65 -5.17 -2.13 5.69
C GLU A 65 -4.60 -3.40 5.03
N PHE A 66 -5.00 -3.66 3.80
CA PHE A 66 -4.58 -4.83 3.03
C PHE A 66 -3.40 -4.54 2.08
N GLY A 67 -2.84 -3.33 2.13
CA GLY A 67 -1.72 -2.90 1.30
C GLY A 67 -1.99 -1.61 0.54
N ARG A 68 -1.14 -1.30 -0.43
CA ARG A 68 -1.29 -0.13 -1.29
C ARG A 68 -2.30 -0.44 -2.39
N SER A 69 -3.25 0.47 -2.61
CA SER A 69 -4.11 0.40 -3.78
C SER A 69 -3.26 0.48 -5.06
N PRO A 70 -3.72 -0.06 -6.20
CA PRO A 70 -3.21 0.41 -7.48
C PRO A 70 -3.39 1.94 -7.57
N PRO A 71 -2.60 2.63 -8.41
CA PRO A 71 -2.80 4.05 -8.68
C PRO A 71 -4.22 4.32 -9.20
N ILE A 72 -5.03 5.01 -8.41
CA ILE A 72 -6.41 5.38 -8.72
C ILE A 72 -6.54 6.89 -8.81
N CYS A 73 -7.58 7.34 -9.50
CA CYS A 73 -7.94 8.74 -9.61
C CYS A 73 -8.70 9.18 -8.38
N VAL A 74 -8.11 10.12 -7.66
CA VAL A 74 -8.66 10.69 -6.43
C VAL A 74 -8.65 12.21 -6.51
N THR A 75 -9.56 12.83 -5.78
CA THR A 75 -9.69 14.28 -5.66
C THR A 75 -8.86 14.83 -4.49
N GLU A 76 -8.57 16.13 -4.49
CA GLU A 76 -7.77 16.77 -3.42
C GLU A 76 -8.41 16.66 -2.02
N ASP A 77 -9.73 16.48 -1.94
CA ASP A 77 -10.50 16.26 -0.71
C ASP A 77 -10.57 14.78 -0.29
N VAL A 78 -9.78 13.87 -0.90
CA VAL A 78 -9.79 12.44 -0.56
C VAL A 78 -9.59 12.17 0.95
N CYS A 79 -8.82 13.02 1.65
CA CYS A 79 -8.63 12.89 3.09
C CYS A 79 -9.86 13.23 3.94
N ASP A 80 -10.89 13.88 3.38
CA ASP A 80 -12.16 14.12 4.07
C ASP A 80 -13.01 12.84 4.12
N ARG A 81 -12.80 11.94 3.14
CA ARG A 81 -13.47 10.64 3.02
C ARG A 81 -12.74 9.51 3.74
N LEU A 82 -11.52 9.79 4.20
CA LEU A 82 -10.63 8.85 4.86
C LEU A 82 -10.40 9.22 6.32
N GLU A 83 -9.99 8.22 7.10
CA GLU A 83 -9.53 8.38 8.48
C GLU A 83 -8.30 7.52 8.74
N CYS A 84 -7.46 7.93 9.69
CA CYS A 84 -6.30 7.14 10.05
C CYS A 84 -6.67 5.97 10.95
N ALA A 85 -6.06 4.81 10.69
CA ALA A 85 -6.21 3.64 11.56
C ALA A 85 -5.71 3.95 12.99
N ASN A 86 -4.62 4.72 13.10
CA ASN A 86 -4.16 5.33 14.35
C ASN A 86 -4.78 6.74 14.51
N THR A 87 -5.57 6.93 15.56
CA THR A 87 -6.30 8.19 15.82
C THR A 87 -5.41 9.37 16.20
N ASN A 88 -4.13 9.14 16.52
CA ASN A 88 -3.17 10.21 16.80
C ASN A 88 -2.50 10.77 15.55
N ARG A 89 -2.86 10.24 14.37
CA ARG A 89 -2.28 10.61 13.08
C ARG A 89 -3.31 11.31 12.21
N ARG A 90 -2.82 11.95 11.15
CA ARG A 90 -3.63 12.67 10.16
C ARG A 90 -3.40 12.12 8.76
N CYS A 91 -4.45 12.12 7.95
CA CYS A 91 -4.34 11.82 6.53
C CYS A 91 -3.58 12.94 5.81
N ALA A 92 -2.70 12.56 4.90
CA ALA A 92 -1.95 13.49 4.07
C ALA A 92 -1.80 12.96 2.64
N ILE A 93 -1.73 13.91 1.72
CA ILE A 93 -1.45 13.69 0.31
C ILE A 93 0.01 14.09 0.08
N PHE A 94 0.76 13.20 -0.57
CA PHE A 94 2.13 13.44 -0.99
C PHE A 94 2.19 13.54 -2.50
N ASP A 95 2.64 14.70 -2.98
CA ASP A 95 2.82 14.95 -4.40
C ASP A 95 3.93 14.06 -4.97
N GLY A 96 3.61 13.32 -6.02
CA GLY A 96 4.46 12.35 -6.68
C GLY A 96 3.76 11.76 -7.90
N PHE A 97 4.42 10.86 -8.64
CA PHE A 97 3.76 10.08 -9.70
C PHE A 97 4.08 8.59 -9.59
N PRO A 98 3.16 7.75 -9.09
CA PRO A 98 1.88 8.16 -8.49
C PRO A 98 2.08 8.94 -7.19
N GLY A 99 1.13 9.81 -6.86
CA GLY A 99 1.03 10.42 -5.53
C GLY A 99 0.74 9.37 -4.47
N GLN A 100 0.79 9.75 -3.20
CA GLN A 100 0.48 8.82 -2.09
C GLN A 100 -0.51 9.46 -1.13
N VAL A 101 -1.51 8.69 -0.72
CA VAL A 101 -2.47 9.06 0.33
C VAL A 101 -2.28 8.12 1.50
N LYS A 102 -1.78 8.66 2.61
CA LYS A 102 -1.40 7.87 3.79
C LYS A 102 -1.47 8.69 5.07
N CYS A 103 -1.41 8.00 6.20
CA CYS A 103 -1.33 8.62 7.51
C CYS A 103 0.10 9.01 7.89
N ILE A 104 0.19 10.14 8.60
CA ILE A 104 1.44 10.67 9.15
C ILE A 104 1.19 11.27 10.53
N ASP A 105 2.28 11.49 11.25
CA ASP A 105 2.30 12.24 12.51
C ASP A 105 1.79 13.69 12.35
#